data_AF-A0A0L9UGZ2-F1
#
_entry.id   AF-A0A0L9UGZ2-F1
#
_cell.length_a   1.000
_cell.length_b   1.000
_cell.length_c   1.000
_cell.angle_alpha   90.00
_cell.angle_beta   90.00
_cell.angle_gamma   90.00
#
_symmetry.space_group_name_H-M   'P 1'
#
loop_
_entity.id
_entity.type
_entity.pdbx_description
1 polymer ?
#
loop_
_entity_poly.entity_id
_entity_poly.type
_entity_poly.pdbx_seq_one_letter_code
_entity_poly.pdbx_strand_id
1 'polypeptide(L)'
;MDDPPKHRLLTLLNALKEASKALHTNTNPFSFLFPTDSSTAIDTLLDLEAKAHAVLSSDPSLRNLSRMLSSLPSLIDKLHKHSGYFPRSLLQRHFTKCKISHLASAIQSEIQKYIDRVAVRDLVDALQEPPSWHDEEQRQVNALVEFRQRLSQGFDLEFQDLILRAKVFTLLECVLFEKSNSSSKRVKEEAAMTIAALVKFNKNVFVGLVLMGPTIKALIAMGSACSIGVLSALINFIRSPLVDEILCSGEIPKIIGFLRSRELGLRVAALECVLELGYIGRMEVVEAMVKEGVIEILMDLQREGCSECECDLAFGNCVSRFAIQMEVSEGLSSQEKREVKSEILNIVKEVSQSEAEFATVSAEILWGSSP
;
A
#
# COMPACT_ATOMS: atom_id res chain seq x y z
N MET A 1 -15.04 -28.54 -3.22
CA MET A 1 -16.19 -28.13 -2.39
C MET A 1 -15.95 -28.63 -0.98
N ASP A 2 -15.42 -27.76 -0.10
CA ASP A 2 -15.44 -27.89 1.36
C ASP A 2 -14.94 -26.55 1.95
N ASP A 3 -15.81 -25.53 1.96
CA ASP A 3 -15.53 -24.21 2.55
C ASP A 3 -16.62 -23.61 3.49
N PRO A 4 -17.72 -24.31 3.89
CA PRO A 4 -18.73 -23.69 4.75
C PRO A 4 -18.34 -23.44 6.23
N PRO A 5 -17.41 -24.16 6.89
CA PRO A 5 -17.14 -23.93 8.32
C PRO A 5 -16.22 -22.71 8.54
N LYS A 6 -15.28 -22.45 7.63
CA LYS A 6 -14.29 -21.36 7.75
C LYS A 6 -14.92 -19.98 7.58
N HIS A 7 -15.76 -19.81 6.54
CA HIS A 7 -16.49 -18.56 6.32
C HIS A 7 -17.44 -18.23 7.49
N ARG A 8 -18.13 -19.24 8.04
CA ARG A 8 -19.00 -19.08 9.21
C ARG A 8 -18.21 -18.65 10.45
N LEU A 9 -17.03 -19.25 10.68
CA LEU A 9 -16.15 -18.87 11.78
C LEU A 9 -15.64 -17.42 11.62
N LEU A 10 -15.18 -17.02 10.43
CA LEU A 10 -14.72 -15.65 10.19
C LEU A 10 -15.84 -14.62 10.37
N THR A 11 -17.06 -14.94 9.94
CA THR A 11 -18.22 -14.07 10.13
C THR A 11 -18.54 -13.91 11.62
N LEU A 12 -18.51 -15.00 12.38
CA LEU A 12 -18.73 -14.98 13.82
C LEU A 12 -17.62 -14.22 14.57
N LEU A 13 -16.36 -14.39 14.18
CA LEU A 13 -15.24 -13.65 14.76
C LEU A 13 -15.31 -12.15 14.46
N ASN A 14 -15.70 -11.76 13.24
CA ASN A 14 -15.92 -10.35 12.91
C ASN A 14 -17.09 -9.75 13.71
N ALA A 15 -18.18 -10.49 13.89
CA ALA A 15 -19.30 -10.05 14.75
C ALA A 15 -18.86 -9.88 16.21
N LEU A 16 -18.08 -10.82 16.76
CA LEU A 16 -17.50 -10.70 18.09
C LEU A 16 -16.55 -9.50 18.22
N LYS A 17 -15.74 -9.24 17.19
CA LYS A 17 -14.82 -8.10 17.14
C LYS A 17 -15.56 -6.77 17.20
N GLU A 18 -16.62 -6.61 16.40
CA GLU A 18 -17.44 -5.39 16.39
C GLU A 18 -18.23 -5.22 17.71
N ALA A 19 -18.80 -6.30 18.26
CA ALA A 19 -19.45 -6.26 19.57
C ALA A 19 -18.46 -5.87 20.69
N SER A 20 -17.25 -6.40 20.64
CA SER A 20 -16.19 -6.05 21.60
C SER A 20 -15.73 -4.60 21.46
N LYS A 21 -15.64 -4.08 20.24
CA LYS A 21 -15.33 -2.67 19.97
C LYS A 21 -16.41 -1.74 20.53
N ALA A 22 -17.68 -2.07 20.31
CA ALA A 22 -18.82 -1.34 20.88
C ALA A 22 -18.81 -1.37 22.42
N LEU A 23 -18.44 -2.52 23.00
CA LEU A 23 -18.28 -2.63 24.45
C LEU A 23 -17.13 -1.75 24.96
N HIS A 24 -15.98 -1.75 24.28
CA HIS A 24 -14.83 -0.92 24.64
C HIS A 24 -15.17 0.58 24.61
N THR A 25 -15.86 1.06 23.57
CA THR A 25 -16.27 2.47 23.46
C THR A 25 -17.23 2.87 24.58
N ASN A 26 -18.19 2.03 24.93
CA ASN A 26 -19.21 2.33 25.94
C ASN A 26 -18.67 2.21 27.39
N THR A 27 -17.64 1.37 27.59
CA THR A 27 -17.01 1.15 28.91
C THR A 27 -15.73 1.96 29.13
N ASN A 28 -15.35 2.80 28.17
CA ASN A 28 -14.19 3.68 28.26
C ASN A 28 -14.27 4.57 29.53
N PRO A 29 -13.18 4.73 30.32
CA PRO A 29 -13.17 5.57 31.51
C PRO A 29 -13.70 6.98 31.30
N PHE A 30 -13.56 7.52 30.08
CA PHE A 30 -14.00 8.87 29.70
C PHE A 30 -15.46 8.94 29.24
N SER A 31 -16.20 7.83 29.18
CA SER A 31 -17.63 7.80 28.79
C SER A 31 -18.56 8.50 29.80
N PHE A 32 -18.03 9.00 30.92
CA PHE A 32 -18.76 9.89 31.84
C PHE A 32 -19.20 11.21 31.17
N LEU A 33 -18.52 11.64 30.09
CA LEU A 33 -18.89 12.84 29.35
C LEU A 33 -20.10 12.63 28.41
N PHE A 34 -20.39 11.39 28.03
CA PHE A 34 -21.52 11.04 27.15
C PHE A 34 -22.10 9.67 27.56
N PRO A 35 -23.17 9.65 28.38
CA PRO A 35 -23.79 8.40 28.83
C PRO A 35 -24.31 7.61 27.63
N THR A 36 -23.71 6.45 27.39
CA THR A 36 -24.16 5.48 26.39
C THR A 36 -24.58 4.20 27.10
N ASP A 37 -25.73 3.64 26.72
CA ASP A 37 -26.26 2.41 27.30
C ASP A 37 -25.38 1.22 26.90
N SER A 38 -24.52 0.79 27.83
CA SER A 38 -23.62 -0.35 27.63
C SER A 38 -24.34 -1.70 27.67
N SER A 39 -25.61 -1.75 28.07
CA SER A 39 -26.39 -2.99 28.22
C SER A 39 -26.57 -3.74 26.90
N THR A 40 -26.89 -3.03 25.82
CA THR A 40 -27.09 -3.62 24.48
C THR A 40 -25.82 -4.26 23.91
N ALA A 41 -24.67 -3.61 24.10
CA ALA A 41 -23.36 -4.13 23.69
C ALA A 41 -22.94 -5.36 24.53
N ILE A 42 -23.36 -5.41 25.80
CA ILE A 42 -23.10 -6.54 26.69
C ILE A 42 -23.95 -7.75 26.28
N ASP A 43 -25.25 -7.56 26.07
CA ASP A 43 -26.18 -8.65 25.73
C ASP A 43 -25.85 -9.28 24.37
N THR A 44 -25.49 -8.44 23.38
CA THR A 44 -25.07 -8.92 22.06
C THR A 44 -23.78 -9.74 22.11
N LEU A 45 -22.82 -9.34 22.95
CA LEU A 45 -21.56 -10.07 23.09
C LEU A 45 -21.74 -11.40 23.82
N LEU A 46 -22.61 -11.46 24.85
CA LEU A 46 -22.94 -12.69 25.57
C LEU A 46 -23.69 -13.72 24.68
N ASP A 47 -24.60 -13.27 23.82
CA ASP A 47 -25.27 -14.15 22.85
C ASP A 47 -24.27 -14.71 21.82
N LEU A 48 -23.34 -13.88 21.34
CA LEU A 48 -22.29 -14.31 20.42
C LEU A 48 -21.27 -15.24 21.10
N GLU A 49 -20.94 -15.03 22.36
CA GLU A 49 -20.09 -15.93 23.15
C GLU A 49 -20.69 -17.33 23.24
N ALA A 50 -21.99 -17.44 23.56
CA ALA A 50 -22.68 -18.72 23.67
C ALA A 50 -22.62 -19.52 22.36
N LYS A 51 -22.75 -18.82 21.22
CA LYS A 51 -22.60 -19.41 19.87
C LYS A 51 -21.16 -19.78 19.53
N ALA A 52 -20.20 -19.00 20.02
CA ALA A 52 -18.78 -19.19 19.77
C ALA A 52 -18.18 -20.35 20.58
N HIS A 53 -18.70 -20.61 21.79
CA HIS A 53 -18.05 -21.50 22.76
C HIS A 53 -17.86 -22.95 22.27
N ALA A 54 -18.75 -23.44 21.40
CA ALA A 54 -18.66 -24.75 20.77
C ALA A 54 -17.63 -24.82 19.62
N VAL A 55 -17.35 -23.69 18.97
CA VAL A 55 -16.45 -23.60 17.80
C VAL A 55 -15.04 -23.17 18.21
N LEU A 56 -14.90 -22.37 19.27
CA LEU A 56 -13.60 -21.89 19.77
C LEU A 56 -12.83 -22.93 20.59
N SER A 57 -13.53 -23.93 21.14
CA SER A 57 -12.93 -24.96 21.99
C SER A 57 -12.23 -26.08 21.20
N SER A 58 -12.53 -26.21 19.90
CA SER A 58 -11.91 -27.19 19.00
C SER A 58 -10.58 -26.73 18.41
N ASP A 59 -10.34 -25.42 18.25
CA ASP A 59 -9.09 -24.89 17.70
C ASP A 59 -8.08 -24.52 18.80
N PRO A 60 -6.87 -25.13 18.84
CA PRO A 60 -5.84 -24.81 19.83
C PRO A 60 -5.39 -23.34 19.78
N SER A 61 -5.50 -22.66 18.63
CA SER A 61 -5.12 -21.26 18.47
C SER A 61 -6.13 -20.27 19.07
N LEU A 62 -7.36 -20.71 19.37
CA LEU A 62 -8.46 -19.88 19.90
C LEU A 62 -8.71 -20.10 21.40
N ARG A 63 -7.91 -20.94 22.07
CA ARG A 63 -8.03 -21.23 23.50
C ARG A 63 -7.89 -20.00 24.39
N ASN A 64 -7.02 -19.07 24.00
CA ASN A 64 -6.83 -17.83 24.75
C ASN A 64 -8.07 -16.93 24.65
N LEU A 65 -8.63 -16.79 23.44
CA LEU A 65 -9.88 -16.10 23.19
C LEU A 65 -11.05 -16.71 23.98
N SER A 66 -11.19 -18.04 23.99
CA SER A 66 -12.21 -18.74 24.80
C SER A 66 -12.06 -18.44 26.29
N ARG A 67 -10.83 -18.43 26.82
CA ARG A 67 -10.59 -18.07 28.23
C ARG A 67 -11.01 -16.63 28.53
N MET A 68 -10.70 -15.71 27.62
CA MET A 68 -11.02 -14.29 27.79
C MET A 68 -12.54 -14.04 27.72
N LEU A 69 -13.23 -14.66 26.77
CA LEU A 69 -14.69 -14.62 26.66
C LEU A 69 -15.33 -15.19 27.94
N SER A 70 -14.91 -16.36 28.40
CA SER A 70 -15.46 -16.98 29.63
C SER A 70 -15.27 -16.14 30.90
N SER A 71 -14.30 -15.21 30.90
CA SER A 71 -14.07 -14.31 32.04
C SER A 71 -14.99 -13.10 32.06
N LEU A 72 -15.59 -12.74 30.92
CA LEU A 72 -16.42 -11.57 30.73
C LEU A 72 -17.75 -11.61 31.51
N PRO A 73 -18.53 -12.72 31.53
CA PRO A 73 -19.74 -12.82 32.35
C PRO A 73 -19.47 -12.52 33.83
N SER A 74 -18.35 -13.02 34.37
CA SER A 74 -17.98 -12.80 35.77
C SER A 74 -17.69 -11.32 36.10
N LEU A 75 -17.21 -10.54 35.13
CA LEU A 75 -16.93 -9.11 35.28
C LEU A 75 -18.20 -8.28 35.14
N ILE A 76 -19.12 -8.69 34.25
CA ILE A 76 -20.44 -8.08 34.10
C ILE A 76 -21.27 -8.28 35.37
N ASP A 77 -21.26 -9.48 35.95
CA ASP A 77 -21.93 -9.75 37.23
C ASP A 77 -21.37 -8.89 38.37
N LYS A 78 -20.05 -8.68 38.41
CA LYS A 78 -19.45 -7.74 39.36
C LYS A 78 -19.93 -6.32 39.10
N LEU A 79 -20.04 -5.89 37.85
CA LEU A 79 -20.55 -4.56 37.52
C LEU A 79 -21.99 -4.37 38.01
N HIS A 80 -22.86 -5.36 37.83
CA HIS A 80 -24.26 -5.32 38.29
C HIS A 80 -24.39 -5.31 39.81
N LYS A 81 -23.53 -6.05 40.53
CA LYS A 81 -23.53 -6.10 42.01
C LYS A 81 -23.11 -4.78 42.68
N HIS A 82 -22.45 -3.88 41.96
CA HIS A 82 -21.92 -2.61 42.50
C HIS A 82 -22.79 -1.40 42.17
N SER A 83 -24.11 -1.59 42.05
CA SER A 83 -25.10 -0.57 41.66
C SER A 83 -25.40 0.51 42.73
N GLY A 84 -24.80 0.43 43.92
CA GLY A 84 -25.01 1.41 45.00
C GLY A 84 -24.41 2.79 44.72
N TYR A 85 -24.99 3.84 45.31
CA TYR A 85 -24.55 5.24 45.17
C TYR A 85 -23.42 5.65 46.14
N PHE A 86 -22.84 4.72 46.89
CA PHE A 86 -21.76 5.01 47.82
C PHE A 86 -20.44 5.33 47.08
N PRO A 87 -19.56 6.20 47.62
CA PRO A 87 -18.29 6.52 46.98
C PRO A 87 -17.42 5.29 46.68
N ARG A 88 -17.46 4.28 47.57
CA ARG A 88 -16.76 3.00 47.38
C ARG A 88 -17.31 2.19 46.20
N SER A 89 -18.63 2.14 46.02
CA SER A 89 -19.25 1.40 44.92
C SER A 89 -19.05 2.11 43.57
N LEU A 90 -18.98 3.44 43.55
CA LEU A 90 -18.63 4.21 42.35
C LEU A 90 -17.19 3.92 41.89
N LEU A 91 -16.21 3.95 42.81
CA LEU A 91 -14.82 3.62 42.49
C LEU A 91 -14.67 2.16 41.99
N GLN A 92 -15.35 1.21 42.64
CA GLN A 92 -15.35 -0.20 42.20
C GLN A 92 -16.04 -0.38 40.84
N ARG A 93 -17.09 0.39 40.54
CA ARG A 93 -17.76 0.39 39.23
C ARG A 93 -16.83 0.92 38.15
N HIS A 94 -16.12 2.03 38.39
CA HIS A 94 -15.13 2.57 37.45
C HIS A 94 -14.00 1.58 37.19
N PHE A 95 -13.42 0.99 38.24
CA PHE A 95 -12.37 -0.01 38.08
C PHE A 95 -12.85 -1.25 37.31
N THR A 96 -14.08 -1.69 37.53
CA THR A 96 -14.69 -2.81 36.80
C THR A 96 -14.94 -2.45 35.34
N LYS A 97 -15.42 -1.23 35.05
CA LYS A 97 -15.56 -0.72 33.67
C LYS A 97 -14.21 -0.66 32.95
N CYS A 98 -13.15 -0.17 33.58
CA CYS A 98 -11.80 -0.19 33.01
C CYS A 98 -11.35 -1.62 32.70
N LYS A 99 -11.60 -2.58 33.59
CA LYS A 99 -11.28 -4.00 33.36
C LYS A 99 -12.05 -4.60 32.19
N ILE A 100 -13.35 -4.29 32.07
CA ILE A 100 -14.16 -4.74 30.94
C ILE A 100 -13.65 -4.11 29.64
N SER A 101 -13.35 -2.81 29.65
CA SER A 101 -12.79 -2.09 28.50
C SER A 101 -11.45 -2.67 28.05
N HIS A 102 -10.55 -3.01 28.99
CA HIS A 102 -9.29 -3.69 28.71
C HIS A 102 -9.50 -5.11 28.17
N LEU A 103 -10.40 -5.89 28.78
CA LEU A 103 -10.70 -7.26 28.33
C LEU A 103 -11.29 -7.24 26.91
N ALA A 104 -12.20 -6.29 26.62
CA ALA A 104 -12.78 -6.12 25.30
C ALA A 104 -11.71 -5.75 24.25
N SER A 105 -10.79 -4.84 24.58
CA SER A 105 -9.65 -4.50 23.72
C SER A 105 -8.74 -5.71 23.48
N ALA A 106 -8.50 -6.51 24.51
CA ALA A 106 -7.67 -7.70 24.40
C ALA A 106 -8.36 -8.81 23.57
N ILE A 107 -9.68 -9.00 23.72
CA ILE A 107 -10.49 -9.90 22.88
C ILE A 107 -10.38 -9.48 21.41
N GLN A 108 -10.52 -8.18 21.13
CA GLN A 108 -10.40 -7.62 19.78
C GLN A 108 -9.02 -7.89 19.18
N SER A 109 -7.95 -7.69 19.95
CA SER A 109 -6.58 -7.98 19.51
C SER A 109 -6.38 -9.46 19.21
N GLU A 110 -6.85 -10.37 20.07
CA GLU A 110 -6.70 -11.81 19.85
C GLU A 110 -7.48 -12.30 18.62
N ILE A 111 -8.69 -11.77 18.39
CA ILE A 111 -9.45 -12.04 17.17
C ILE A 111 -8.68 -11.56 15.94
N GLN A 112 -8.12 -10.34 15.98
CA GLN A 112 -7.34 -9.81 14.87
C GLN A 112 -6.11 -10.67 14.56
N LYS A 113 -5.38 -11.13 15.58
CA LYS A 113 -4.23 -12.03 15.40
C LYS A 113 -4.62 -13.32 14.70
N TYR A 114 -5.78 -13.89 15.02
CA TYR A 114 -6.27 -15.08 14.34
C TYR A 114 -6.64 -14.79 12.87
N ILE A 115 -7.37 -13.70 12.62
CA ILE A 115 -7.73 -13.28 11.25
C ILE A 115 -6.47 -13.06 10.42
N ASP A 116 -5.46 -12.40 10.98
CA ASP A 116 -4.17 -12.14 10.34
C ASP A 116 -3.43 -13.44 9.98
N ARG A 117 -3.42 -14.43 10.89
CA ARG A 117 -2.86 -15.76 10.64
C ARG A 117 -3.58 -16.53 9.55
N VAL A 118 -4.89 -16.38 9.44
CA VAL A 118 -5.67 -17.00 8.36
C VAL A 118 -5.38 -16.29 7.04
N ALA A 119 -5.44 -14.96 7.00
CA ALA A 119 -5.19 -14.18 5.79
C ALA A 119 -3.78 -14.42 5.20
N VAL A 120 -2.73 -14.46 6.04
CA VAL A 120 -1.37 -14.75 5.55
C VAL A 120 -1.25 -16.17 5.02
N ARG A 121 -1.88 -17.15 5.69
CA ARG A 121 -1.86 -18.54 5.24
C ARG A 121 -2.58 -18.70 3.91
N ASP A 122 -3.77 -18.12 3.79
CA ASP A 122 -4.57 -18.16 2.57
C ASP A 122 -3.84 -17.52 1.39
N LEU A 123 -3.10 -16.44 1.66
CA LEU A 123 -2.21 -15.83 0.68
C LEU A 123 -1.07 -16.77 0.28
N VAL A 124 -0.35 -17.35 1.25
CA VAL A 124 0.76 -18.28 0.96
C VAL A 124 0.27 -19.47 0.14
N ASP A 125 -0.84 -20.08 0.54
CA ASP A 125 -1.44 -21.22 -0.15
C ASP A 125 -1.84 -20.82 -1.59
N ALA A 126 -2.49 -19.66 -1.76
CA ALA A 126 -2.89 -19.17 -3.08
C ALA A 126 -1.68 -18.88 -4.00
N LEU A 127 -0.57 -18.38 -3.46
CA LEU A 127 0.63 -18.06 -4.25
C LEU A 127 1.50 -19.29 -4.55
N GLN A 128 1.38 -20.38 -3.80
CA GLN A 128 2.17 -21.61 -4.00
C GLN A 128 1.48 -22.65 -4.90
N GLU A 129 0.14 -22.64 -4.97
CA GLU A 129 -0.61 -23.57 -5.83
C GLU A 129 -0.43 -23.21 -7.32
N PRO A 130 0.04 -24.16 -8.17
CA PRO A 130 0.23 -23.88 -9.60
C PRO A 130 -1.12 -23.71 -10.31
N PRO A 131 -1.27 -22.68 -11.16
CA PRO A 131 -2.53 -22.33 -11.80
C PRO A 131 -2.94 -23.42 -12.80
N SER A 132 -3.95 -24.21 -12.44
CA SER A 132 -4.54 -25.23 -13.28
C SER A 132 -5.84 -24.75 -13.94
N TRP A 133 -6.54 -23.73 -13.40
CA TRP A 133 -7.82 -23.21 -13.93
C TRP A 133 -8.10 -21.72 -13.59
N HIS A 134 -9.03 -21.06 -14.31
CA HIS A 134 -9.44 -19.65 -14.08
C HIS A 134 -9.93 -19.34 -12.65
N ASP A 135 -10.48 -20.33 -11.95
CA ASP A 135 -10.96 -20.14 -10.57
C ASP A 135 -9.82 -19.87 -9.58
N GLU A 136 -8.60 -20.33 -9.88
CA GLU A 136 -7.41 -20.10 -9.04
C GLU A 136 -6.85 -18.69 -9.22
N GLU A 137 -6.96 -18.09 -10.40
CA GLU A 137 -6.58 -16.69 -10.64
C GLU A 137 -7.42 -15.75 -9.76
N GLN A 138 -8.74 -15.95 -9.74
CA GLN A 138 -9.61 -15.11 -8.93
C GLN A 138 -9.36 -15.30 -7.42
N ARG A 139 -9.02 -16.53 -7.00
CA ARG A 139 -8.60 -16.82 -5.62
C ARG A 139 -7.32 -16.08 -5.25
N GLN A 140 -6.30 -16.10 -6.11
CA GLN A 140 -5.04 -15.37 -5.92
C GLN A 140 -5.27 -13.86 -5.81
N VAL A 141 -6.04 -13.29 -6.74
CA VAL A 141 -6.38 -11.86 -6.73
C VAL A 141 -7.12 -11.50 -5.44
N ASN A 142 -8.12 -12.28 -5.03
CA ASN A 142 -8.87 -12.02 -3.79
C ASN A 142 -7.95 -12.05 -2.56
N ALA A 143 -7.07 -13.05 -2.45
CA ALA A 143 -6.12 -13.15 -1.34
C ALA A 143 -5.16 -11.95 -1.29
N LEU A 144 -4.65 -11.50 -2.45
CA LEU A 144 -3.78 -10.32 -2.55
C LEU A 144 -4.51 -9.03 -2.14
N VAL A 145 -5.76 -8.86 -2.60
CA VAL A 145 -6.59 -7.70 -2.28
C VAL A 145 -6.93 -7.64 -0.78
N GLU A 146 -7.34 -8.77 -0.19
CA GLU A 146 -7.63 -8.86 1.25
C GLU A 146 -6.39 -8.56 2.09
N PHE A 147 -5.24 -9.11 1.70
CA PHE A 147 -3.98 -8.86 2.38
C PHE A 147 -3.55 -7.39 2.28
N ARG A 148 -3.69 -6.76 1.10
CA ARG A 148 -3.47 -5.31 0.91
C ARG A 148 -4.41 -4.47 1.78
N GLN A 149 -5.69 -4.85 1.88
CA GLN A 149 -6.65 -4.17 2.74
C GLN A 149 -6.24 -4.31 4.21
N ARG A 150 -5.65 -5.43 4.62
CA ARG A 150 -5.11 -5.58 5.97
C ARG A 150 -3.88 -4.70 6.20
N LEU A 151 -2.97 -4.58 5.23
CA LEU A 151 -1.81 -3.69 5.32
C LEU A 151 -2.21 -2.20 5.46
N SER A 152 -3.30 -1.78 4.81
CA SER A 152 -3.77 -0.40 4.87
C SER A 152 -4.38 0.03 6.22
N GLN A 153 -4.66 -0.93 7.12
CA GLN A 153 -5.21 -0.65 8.46
C GLN A 153 -4.17 -0.09 9.44
N GLY A 154 -2.90 -0.02 9.05
CA GLY A 154 -1.82 0.54 9.86
C GLY A 154 -0.84 -0.52 10.36
N PHE A 155 0.27 -0.03 10.91
CA PHE A 155 1.39 -0.85 11.35
C PHE A 155 1.05 -1.72 12.56
N ASP A 156 1.40 -3.00 12.50
CA ASP A 156 1.30 -3.95 13.60
C ASP A 156 2.53 -4.87 13.63
N LEU A 157 3.19 -4.94 14.79
CA LEU A 157 4.45 -5.67 14.95
C LEU A 157 4.28 -7.18 14.84
N GLU A 158 3.19 -7.73 15.38
CA GLU A 158 2.93 -9.17 15.34
C GLU A 158 2.57 -9.64 13.93
N PHE A 159 1.81 -8.81 13.21
CA PHE A 159 1.49 -9.04 11.81
C PHE A 159 2.75 -9.00 10.94
N GLN A 160 3.67 -8.07 11.19
CA GLN A 160 4.96 -8.06 10.51
C GLN A 160 5.76 -9.34 10.76
N ASP A 161 5.87 -9.80 12.00
CA ASP A 161 6.58 -11.05 12.32
C ASP A 161 5.97 -12.23 11.55
N LEU A 162 4.64 -12.29 11.49
CA LEU A 162 3.92 -13.31 10.74
C LEU A 162 4.25 -13.27 9.24
N ILE A 163 4.23 -12.09 8.62
CA ILE A 163 4.57 -11.88 7.20
C ILE A 163 6.00 -12.36 6.91
N LEU A 164 6.95 -11.97 7.76
CA LEU A 164 8.36 -12.33 7.60
C LEU A 164 8.58 -13.83 7.76
N ARG A 165 7.97 -14.46 8.77
CA ARG A 165 8.05 -15.90 9.00
C ARG A 165 7.44 -16.71 7.86
N ALA A 166 6.34 -16.21 7.29
CA ALA A 166 5.69 -16.80 6.12
C ALA A 166 6.43 -16.51 4.81
N LYS A 167 7.50 -15.70 4.83
CA LYS A 167 8.31 -15.32 3.66
C LYS A 167 7.49 -14.73 2.51
N VAL A 168 6.40 -14.02 2.84
CA VAL A 168 5.43 -13.49 1.86
C VAL A 168 6.12 -12.66 0.78
N PHE A 169 7.07 -11.79 1.14
CA PHE A 169 7.79 -10.96 0.17
C PHE A 169 8.47 -11.79 -0.92
N THR A 170 9.18 -12.85 -0.53
CA THR A 170 9.84 -13.79 -1.46
C THR A 170 8.84 -14.46 -2.41
N LEU A 171 7.65 -14.82 -1.91
CA LEU A 171 6.61 -15.42 -2.75
C LEU A 171 6.06 -14.42 -3.77
N LEU A 172 5.85 -13.18 -3.35
CA LEU A 172 5.44 -12.09 -4.25
C LEU A 172 6.51 -11.83 -5.31
N GLU A 173 7.79 -11.82 -4.92
CA GLU A 173 8.90 -11.73 -5.86
C GLU A 173 8.89 -12.88 -6.85
N CYS A 174 8.73 -14.14 -6.39
CA CYS A 174 8.62 -15.29 -7.30
C CYS A 174 7.51 -15.10 -8.34
N VAL A 175 6.32 -14.64 -7.93
CA VAL A 175 5.21 -14.35 -8.85
C VAL A 175 5.57 -13.26 -9.87
N LEU A 176 6.34 -12.25 -9.48
CA LEU A 176 6.84 -11.24 -10.41
C LEU A 176 7.90 -11.82 -11.40
N PHE A 177 8.82 -12.67 -10.92
CA PHE A 177 9.93 -13.23 -11.73
C PHE A 177 9.55 -14.40 -12.61
N GLU A 178 8.46 -15.12 -12.31
CA GLU A 178 8.08 -16.31 -13.06
C GLU A 178 7.88 -15.97 -14.54
N LYS A 179 8.88 -16.36 -15.34
CA LYS A 179 8.89 -16.24 -16.80
C LYS A 179 7.96 -17.26 -17.46
N SER A 180 7.59 -18.31 -16.73
CA SER A 180 6.54 -19.23 -17.15
C SER A 180 5.21 -18.47 -17.16
N ASN A 181 4.40 -18.70 -18.18
CA ASN A 181 3.03 -18.17 -18.32
C ASN A 181 2.05 -18.75 -17.26
N SER A 182 2.53 -19.11 -16.06
CA SER A 182 1.72 -19.61 -14.95
C SER A 182 0.84 -18.49 -14.41
N SER A 183 1.44 -17.42 -13.90
CA SER A 183 0.68 -16.30 -13.32
C SER A 183 0.16 -15.35 -14.41
N SER A 184 -1.12 -14.97 -14.32
CA SER A 184 -1.73 -13.99 -15.23
C SER A 184 -1.14 -12.59 -15.03
N LYS A 185 -1.27 -11.73 -16.06
CA LYS A 185 -0.88 -10.31 -15.97
C LYS A 185 -1.52 -9.63 -14.75
N ARG A 186 -2.79 -9.92 -14.47
CA ARG A 186 -3.55 -9.37 -13.35
C ARG A 186 -2.96 -9.78 -12.00
N VAL A 187 -2.60 -11.05 -11.83
CA VAL A 187 -1.98 -11.53 -10.58
C VAL A 187 -0.61 -10.88 -10.35
N LYS A 188 0.19 -10.71 -11.41
CA LYS A 188 1.48 -10.00 -11.30
C LYS A 188 1.31 -8.53 -10.90
N GLU A 189 0.33 -7.84 -11.48
CA GLU A 189 0.02 -6.45 -11.13
C GLU A 189 -0.46 -6.32 -9.67
N GLU A 190 -1.30 -7.25 -9.20
CA GLU A 190 -1.74 -7.33 -7.81
C GLU A 190 -0.57 -7.63 -6.85
N ALA A 191 0.35 -8.51 -7.24
CA ALA A 191 1.57 -8.77 -6.47
C ALA A 191 2.47 -7.53 -6.39
N ALA A 192 2.64 -6.81 -7.50
CA ALA A 192 3.40 -5.55 -7.54
C ALA A 192 2.81 -4.49 -6.61
N MET A 193 1.49 -4.28 -6.66
CA MET A 193 0.79 -3.38 -5.74
C MET A 193 0.94 -3.81 -4.27
N THR A 194 0.95 -5.11 -4.02
CA THR A 194 1.15 -5.68 -2.67
C THR A 194 2.56 -5.41 -2.14
N ILE A 195 3.59 -5.49 -2.99
CA ILE A 195 4.97 -5.14 -2.63
C ILE A 195 5.07 -3.66 -2.24
N ALA A 196 4.47 -2.75 -3.02
CA ALA A 196 4.43 -1.33 -2.64
C ALA A 196 3.69 -1.11 -1.31
N ALA A 197 2.59 -1.83 -1.07
CA ALA A 197 1.87 -1.77 0.20
C ALA A 197 2.71 -2.25 1.39
N LEU A 198 3.53 -3.29 1.21
CA LEU A 198 4.46 -3.77 2.24
C LEU A 198 5.54 -2.73 2.58
N VAL A 199 6.12 -2.08 1.57
CA VAL A 199 7.09 -0.99 1.78
C VAL A 199 6.45 0.18 2.52
N LYS A 200 5.22 0.56 2.16
CA LYS A 200 4.46 1.60 2.87
C LYS A 200 4.13 1.20 4.31
N PHE A 201 3.84 -0.08 4.55
CA PHE A 201 3.53 -0.63 5.87
C PHE A 201 4.75 -0.57 6.82
N ASN A 202 5.94 -0.94 6.36
CA ASN A 202 7.17 -0.68 7.11
C ASN A 202 8.41 -0.54 6.21
N LYS A 203 8.84 0.71 6.00
CA LYS A 203 10.02 1.03 5.21
C LYS A 203 11.31 0.39 5.76
N ASN A 204 11.46 0.31 7.08
CA ASN A 204 12.71 -0.16 7.70
C ASN A 204 13.01 -1.64 7.44
N VAL A 205 11.98 -2.42 7.08
CA VAL A 205 12.09 -3.87 6.89
C VAL A 205 12.11 -4.22 5.41
N PHE A 206 11.19 -3.65 4.62
CA PHE A 206 10.98 -4.09 3.25
C PHE A 206 11.83 -3.34 2.22
N VAL A 207 12.37 -2.16 2.55
CA VAL A 207 13.25 -1.41 1.63
C VAL A 207 14.48 -2.23 1.25
N GLY A 208 15.14 -2.84 2.23
CA GLY A 208 16.32 -3.67 1.96
C GLY A 208 16.01 -4.85 1.05
N LEU A 209 14.83 -5.45 1.19
CA LEU A 209 14.38 -6.55 0.32
C LEU A 209 14.15 -6.10 -1.12
N VAL A 210 13.57 -4.90 -1.32
CA VAL A 210 13.38 -4.33 -2.66
C VAL A 210 14.72 -4.01 -3.33
N LEU A 211 15.65 -3.38 -2.60
CA LEU A 211 16.94 -2.92 -3.16
C LEU A 211 17.90 -4.08 -3.46
N MET A 212 17.92 -5.12 -2.64
CA MET A 212 18.80 -6.28 -2.83
C MET A 212 18.17 -7.35 -3.74
N GLY A 213 16.84 -7.33 -3.87
CA GLY A 213 16.08 -8.26 -4.69
C GLY A 213 16.04 -7.84 -6.16
N PRO A 214 15.48 -8.69 -7.04
CA PRO A 214 15.40 -8.35 -8.45
C PRO A 214 14.14 -7.52 -8.76
N THR A 215 13.37 -7.10 -7.74
CA THR A 215 12.04 -6.48 -7.83
C THR A 215 11.98 -5.35 -8.87
N ILE A 216 12.96 -4.45 -8.85
CA ILE A 216 13.05 -3.31 -9.78
C ILE A 216 13.08 -3.79 -11.24
N LYS A 217 13.95 -4.78 -11.53
CA LYS A 217 14.11 -5.35 -12.88
C LYS A 217 12.86 -6.10 -13.31
N ALA A 218 12.17 -6.78 -12.40
CA ALA A 218 10.88 -7.41 -12.72
C ALA A 218 9.81 -6.39 -13.09
N LEU A 219 9.64 -5.34 -12.29
CA LEU A 219 8.63 -4.29 -12.56
C LEU A 219 8.87 -3.64 -13.92
N ILE A 220 10.13 -3.35 -14.25
CA ILE A 220 10.49 -2.77 -15.56
C ILE A 220 10.27 -3.79 -16.67
N ALA A 221 10.63 -5.07 -16.47
CA ALA A 221 10.42 -6.12 -17.48
C ALA A 221 8.94 -6.43 -17.75
N MET A 222 8.04 -6.22 -16.78
CA MET A 222 6.59 -6.38 -16.98
C MET A 222 6.03 -5.38 -17.99
N GLY A 223 6.58 -4.15 -18.03
CA GLY A 223 6.21 -3.14 -19.02
C GLY A 223 4.71 -2.81 -19.04
N SER A 224 4.01 -2.87 -17.90
CA SER A 224 2.60 -2.49 -17.79
C SER A 224 2.44 -1.16 -17.05
N ALA A 225 1.37 -0.42 -17.37
CA ALA A 225 1.08 0.86 -16.69
C ALA A 225 1.06 0.71 -15.16
N CYS A 226 0.48 -0.38 -14.64
CA CYS A 226 0.46 -0.67 -13.21
C CYS A 226 1.86 -0.91 -12.64
N SER A 227 2.70 -1.72 -13.31
CA SER A 227 4.07 -2.01 -12.83
C SER A 227 4.95 -0.76 -12.77
N ILE A 228 4.82 0.14 -13.75
CA ILE A 228 5.57 1.40 -13.76
C ILE A 228 5.00 2.38 -12.74
N GLY A 229 3.68 2.44 -12.55
CA GLY A 229 3.08 3.21 -11.45
C GLY A 229 3.52 2.72 -10.06
N VAL A 230 3.67 1.41 -9.89
CA VAL A 230 4.24 0.81 -8.66
C VAL A 230 5.71 1.23 -8.49
N LEU A 231 6.51 1.24 -9.57
CA LEU A 231 7.89 1.72 -9.52
C LEU A 231 7.95 3.19 -9.07
N SER A 232 7.09 4.06 -9.61
CA SER A 232 6.98 5.47 -9.18
C SER A 232 6.61 5.58 -7.69
N ALA A 233 5.67 4.77 -7.21
CA ALA A 233 5.30 4.75 -5.79
C ALA A 233 6.48 4.31 -4.90
N LEU A 234 7.25 3.30 -5.33
CA LEU A 234 8.46 2.86 -4.63
C LEU A 234 9.54 3.95 -4.63
N ILE A 235 9.74 4.67 -5.73
CA ILE A 235 10.67 5.82 -5.80
C ILE A 235 10.29 6.86 -4.74
N ASN A 236 9.01 7.18 -4.61
CA ASN A 236 8.53 8.13 -3.60
C ASN A 236 8.68 7.59 -2.16
N PHE A 237 8.43 6.30 -1.93
CA PHE A 237 8.55 5.71 -0.58
C PHE A 237 9.99 5.55 -0.12
N ILE A 238 10.89 5.10 -1.01
CA ILE A 238 12.26 4.73 -0.69
C ILE A 238 13.22 5.91 -0.87
N ARG A 239 12.90 6.84 -1.78
CA ARG A 239 13.70 8.01 -2.14
C ARG A 239 15.02 7.62 -2.83
N SER A 240 16.07 8.42 -2.65
CA SER A 240 17.35 8.32 -3.36
C SER A 240 17.96 6.91 -3.42
N PRO A 241 17.91 6.06 -2.37
CA PRO A 241 18.46 4.70 -2.47
C PRO A 241 17.89 3.86 -3.60
N LEU A 242 16.60 4.02 -3.94
CA LEU A 242 16.01 3.27 -5.05
C LEU A 242 16.41 3.86 -6.41
N VAL A 243 16.51 5.18 -6.49
CA VAL A 243 16.91 5.88 -7.72
C VAL A 243 18.37 5.54 -8.06
N ASP A 244 19.24 5.53 -7.05
CA ASP A 244 20.64 5.11 -7.19
C ASP A 244 20.74 3.67 -7.70
N GLU A 245 19.92 2.75 -7.17
CA GLU A 245 19.88 1.36 -7.64
C GLU A 245 19.38 1.24 -9.09
N ILE A 246 18.37 2.03 -9.50
CA ILE A 246 17.89 2.09 -10.89
C ILE A 246 19.00 2.55 -11.85
N LEU A 247 19.77 3.56 -11.43
CA LEU A 247 20.93 4.06 -12.18
C LEU A 247 22.03 2.99 -12.27
N CYS A 248 22.43 2.40 -11.13
CA CYS A 248 23.47 1.36 -11.08
C CYS A 248 23.09 0.10 -11.87
N SER A 249 21.80 -0.25 -11.90
CA SER A 249 21.28 -1.35 -12.70
C SER A 249 21.15 -1.03 -14.21
N GLY A 250 21.35 0.23 -14.62
CA GLY A 250 21.29 0.65 -16.02
C GLY A 250 19.89 0.59 -16.63
N GLU A 251 18.84 0.79 -15.81
CA GLU A 251 17.45 0.59 -16.24
C GLU A 251 16.76 1.88 -16.74
N ILE A 252 17.39 3.05 -16.55
CA ILE A 252 16.90 4.37 -17.04
C ILE A 252 16.51 4.35 -18.52
N PRO A 253 17.32 3.80 -19.46
CA PRO A 253 16.97 3.80 -20.88
C PRO A 253 15.68 3.02 -21.18
N LYS A 254 15.40 1.95 -20.43
CA LYS A 254 14.15 1.17 -20.61
C LYS A 254 12.93 1.94 -20.13
N ILE A 255 13.05 2.64 -19.00
CA ILE A 255 11.97 3.49 -18.46
C ILE A 255 11.63 4.60 -19.45
N ILE A 256 12.65 5.29 -19.98
CA ILE A 256 12.48 6.32 -21.01
C ILE A 256 11.90 5.71 -22.30
N GLY A 257 12.33 4.50 -22.67
CA GLY A 257 11.78 3.78 -23.82
C GLY A 257 10.26 3.57 -23.77
N PHE A 258 9.65 3.45 -22.58
CA PHE A 258 8.21 3.31 -22.42
C PHE A 258 7.41 4.56 -22.83
N LEU A 259 8.03 5.74 -22.86
CA LEU A 259 7.41 6.97 -23.39
C LEU A 259 7.05 6.83 -24.88
N ARG A 260 7.73 5.94 -25.62
CA ARG A 260 7.43 5.64 -27.03
C ARG A 260 6.48 4.45 -27.22
N SER A 261 5.86 3.96 -26.14
CA SER A 261 4.92 2.83 -26.22
C SER A 261 3.65 3.18 -26.99
N ARG A 262 3.01 2.18 -27.61
CA ARG A 262 1.69 2.32 -28.22
C ARG A 262 0.57 2.43 -27.18
N GLU A 263 0.78 1.89 -25.98
CA GLU A 263 -0.20 1.93 -24.90
C GLU A 263 -0.15 3.28 -24.19
N LEU A 264 -1.21 4.08 -24.32
CA LEU A 264 -1.31 5.40 -23.68
C LEU A 264 -1.08 5.31 -22.16
N GLY A 265 -1.71 4.35 -21.49
CA GLY A 265 -1.55 4.16 -20.04
C GLY A 265 -0.10 3.92 -19.63
N LEU A 266 0.66 3.18 -20.44
CA LEU A 266 2.08 2.95 -20.19
C LEU A 266 2.90 4.22 -20.43
N ARG A 267 2.61 5.00 -21.47
CA ARG A 267 3.27 6.29 -21.72
C ARG A 267 3.05 7.27 -20.56
N VAL A 268 1.82 7.38 -20.07
CA VAL A 268 1.48 8.26 -18.94
C VAL A 268 2.20 7.81 -17.66
N ALA A 269 2.15 6.51 -17.34
CA ALA A 269 2.86 5.97 -16.18
C ALA A 269 4.39 6.18 -16.30
N ALA A 270 4.95 6.05 -17.50
CA ALA A 270 6.36 6.31 -17.76
C ALA A 270 6.72 7.79 -17.57
N LEU A 271 5.87 8.72 -18.02
CA LEU A 271 6.06 10.15 -17.78
C LEU A 271 6.07 10.46 -16.29
N GLU A 272 5.11 9.94 -15.52
CA GLU A 272 5.09 10.10 -14.07
C GLU A 272 6.36 9.54 -13.42
N CYS A 273 6.82 8.36 -13.85
CA CYS A 273 8.04 7.74 -13.35
C CYS A 273 9.29 8.58 -13.65
N VAL A 274 9.40 9.14 -14.87
CA VAL A 274 10.50 10.03 -15.27
C VAL A 274 10.51 11.32 -14.45
N LEU A 275 9.35 11.90 -14.18
CA LEU A 275 9.23 13.09 -13.33
C LEU A 275 9.68 12.80 -11.88
N GLU A 276 9.27 11.67 -11.31
CA GLU A 276 9.70 11.24 -9.97
C GLU A 276 11.21 10.95 -9.92
N LEU A 277 11.76 10.30 -10.96
CA LEU A 277 13.20 10.05 -11.07
C LEU A 277 14.00 11.35 -11.05
N GLY A 278 13.59 12.36 -11.81
CA GLY A 278 14.30 13.64 -11.82
C GLY A 278 14.04 14.52 -10.60
N TYR A 279 12.92 14.36 -9.91
CA TYR A 279 12.66 15.06 -8.65
C TYR A 279 13.59 14.60 -7.53
N ILE A 280 13.79 13.28 -7.40
CA ILE A 280 14.55 12.66 -6.31
C ILE A 280 16.01 12.41 -6.70
N GLY A 281 16.26 12.20 -7.99
CA GLY A 281 17.55 11.84 -8.54
C GLY A 281 18.59 12.94 -8.38
N ARG A 282 19.83 12.50 -8.19
CA ARG A 282 21.01 13.37 -8.23
C ARG A 282 21.40 13.66 -9.68
N MET A 283 22.41 14.50 -9.85
CA MET A 283 22.86 14.96 -11.17
C MET A 283 23.11 13.80 -12.13
N GLU A 284 23.72 12.71 -11.67
CA GLU A 284 24.06 11.55 -12.50
C GLU A 284 22.83 10.87 -13.12
N VAL A 285 21.69 10.91 -12.42
CA VAL A 285 20.41 10.39 -12.90
C VAL A 285 19.85 11.31 -13.98
N VAL A 286 19.89 12.62 -13.75
CA VAL A 286 19.39 13.63 -14.70
C VAL A 286 20.23 13.63 -15.98
N GLU A 287 21.55 13.61 -15.86
CA GLU A 287 22.47 13.47 -17.00
C GLU A 287 22.20 12.20 -17.79
N ALA A 288 21.96 11.07 -17.10
CA ALA A 288 21.60 9.82 -17.77
C ALA A 288 20.28 9.95 -18.53
N MET A 289 19.26 10.62 -17.97
CA MET A 289 17.99 10.84 -18.67
C MET A 289 18.13 11.77 -19.88
N VAL A 290 18.88 12.88 -19.73
CA VAL A 290 19.14 13.83 -20.82
C VAL A 290 19.92 13.14 -21.94
N LYS A 291 20.94 12.35 -21.61
CA LYS A 291 21.74 11.58 -22.58
C LYS A 291 20.91 10.55 -23.35
N GLU A 292 19.90 9.94 -22.72
CA GLU A 292 18.97 9.02 -23.39
C GLU A 292 17.89 9.75 -24.22
N GLY A 293 17.96 11.08 -24.31
CA GLY A 293 17.12 11.90 -25.18
C GLY A 293 15.71 12.10 -24.64
N VAL A 294 15.56 12.21 -23.31
CA VAL A 294 14.23 12.39 -22.68
C VAL A 294 13.53 13.65 -23.20
N ILE A 295 14.28 14.73 -23.48
CA ILE A 295 13.71 16.03 -23.85
C ILE A 295 13.14 15.98 -25.27
N GLU A 296 13.87 15.35 -26.20
CA GLU A 296 13.45 15.07 -27.56
C GLU A 296 12.13 14.30 -27.58
N ILE A 297 12.05 13.26 -26.74
CA ILE A 297 10.85 12.44 -26.61
C ILE A 297 9.67 13.26 -26.09
N LEU A 298 9.88 14.10 -25.08
CA LEU A 298 8.84 14.95 -24.53
C LEU A 298 8.36 16.00 -25.54
N MET A 299 9.27 16.57 -26.33
CA MET A 299 8.92 17.48 -27.43
C MET A 299 8.02 16.78 -28.45
N ASP A 300 8.36 15.57 -28.86
CA ASP A 300 7.56 14.78 -29.80
C ASP A 300 6.18 14.43 -29.22
N LEU A 301 6.12 13.99 -27.96
CA LEU A 301 4.86 13.68 -27.29
C LEU A 301 3.96 14.92 -27.11
N GLN A 302 4.54 16.08 -26.83
CA GLN A 302 3.80 17.34 -26.71
C GLN A 302 3.18 17.76 -28.06
N ARG A 303 3.83 17.42 -29.18
CA ARG A 303 3.28 17.65 -30.54
C ARG A 303 2.19 16.64 -30.89
N GLU A 304 2.37 15.38 -30.50
CA GLU A 304 1.38 14.32 -30.72
C GLU A 304 0.06 14.57 -29.97
N GLY A 305 0.13 15.16 -28.77
CA GLY A 305 -1.01 15.44 -27.88
C GLY A 305 -1.96 16.56 -28.33
N CYS A 306 -2.07 16.83 -29.63
CA CYS A 306 -2.96 17.84 -30.19
C CYS A 306 -4.15 17.23 -30.96
N SER A 307 -4.82 16.20 -30.42
CA SER A 307 -6.06 15.66 -31.00
C SER A 307 -7.19 15.43 -29.97
N GLU A 308 -8.11 16.41 -29.85
CA GLU A 308 -9.50 16.34 -29.35
C GLU A 308 -9.95 15.28 -28.30
N CYS A 309 -9.07 14.76 -27.45
CA CYS A 309 -9.40 13.77 -26.43
C CYS A 309 -8.84 14.18 -25.06
N GLU A 310 -9.63 14.07 -23.99
CA GLU A 310 -9.22 14.44 -22.61
C GLU A 310 -7.96 13.69 -22.13
N CYS A 311 -7.61 12.59 -22.79
CA CYS A 311 -6.40 11.80 -22.60
C CYS A 311 -5.11 12.46 -23.10
N ASP A 312 -5.19 13.42 -24.03
CA ASP A 312 -4.02 14.11 -24.62
C ASP A 312 -3.46 15.23 -23.72
N LEU A 313 -4.18 15.62 -22.66
CA LEU A 313 -3.71 16.64 -21.70
C LEU A 313 -2.50 16.18 -20.86
N ALA A 314 -2.26 14.87 -20.75
CA ALA A 314 -1.16 14.34 -19.93
C ALA A 314 0.22 14.77 -20.47
N PHE A 315 0.34 14.95 -21.79
CA PHE A 315 1.57 15.37 -22.47
C PHE A 315 1.59 16.86 -22.81
N GLY A 316 0.47 17.56 -22.63
CA GLY A 316 0.42 19.01 -22.67
C GLY A 316 1.44 19.58 -21.68
N ASN A 317 2.33 20.43 -22.20
CA ASN A 317 3.35 21.12 -21.41
C ASN A 317 4.28 20.13 -20.65
N CYS A 318 4.48 18.91 -21.14
CA CYS A 318 5.29 17.91 -20.43
C CYS A 318 6.77 18.29 -20.37
N VAL A 319 7.28 19.03 -21.37
CA VAL A 319 8.64 19.57 -21.37
C VAL A 319 8.81 20.61 -20.26
N SER A 320 7.88 21.56 -20.13
CA SER A 320 7.93 22.58 -19.08
C SER A 320 7.69 21.98 -17.70
N ARG A 321 6.78 20.99 -17.57
CA ARG A 321 6.63 20.20 -16.33
C ARG A 321 7.93 19.51 -15.92
N PHE A 322 8.63 18.87 -16.86
CA PHE A 322 9.92 18.24 -16.58
C PHE A 322 10.95 19.27 -16.11
N ALA A 323 11.08 20.40 -16.80
CA ALA A 323 12.01 21.46 -16.42
C ALA A 323 11.71 22.06 -15.03
N ILE A 324 10.43 22.32 -14.72
CA ILE A 324 10.00 22.80 -13.40
C ILE A 324 10.32 21.76 -12.33
N GLN A 325 10.08 20.48 -12.60
CA GLN A 325 10.38 19.41 -11.67
C GLN A 325 11.88 19.34 -11.33
N MET A 326 12.77 19.59 -12.30
CA MET A 326 14.22 19.64 -12.06
C MET A 326 14.59 20.85 -11.20
N GLU A 327 13.91 21.98 -11.37
CA GLU A 327 14.15 23.21 -10.60
C GLU A 327 13.72 23.07 -9.12
N VAL A 328 12.60 22.40 -8.86
CA VAL A 328 12.12 22.12 -7.50
C VAL A 328 12.65 20.81 -6.91
N SER A 329 13.51 20.09 -7.63
CA SER A 329 14.06 18.79 -7.22
C SER A 329 14.75 18.82 -5.86
N GLU A 330 14.66 17.70 -5.13
CA GLU A 330 15.35 17.49 -3.85
C GLU A 330 16.81 17.04 -4.06
N GLY A 331 17.12 16.41 -5.21
CA GLY A 331 18.41 15.77 -5.46
C GLY A 331 19.51 16.67 -6.05
N LEU A 332 19.16 17.87 -6.52
CA LEU A 332 20.10 18.81 -7.15
C LEU A 332 20.41 20.03 -6.26
N SER A 333 21.65 20.49 -6.31
CA SER A 333 22.07 21.77 -5.75
C SER A 333 21.58 22.96 -6.60
N SER A 334 21.61 24.17 -6.03
CA SER A 334 21.19 25.37 -6.75
C SER A 334 22.00 25.67 -8.01
N GLN A 335 23.25 25.21 -8.09
CA GLN A 335 24.09 25.38 -9.28
C GLN A 335 23.70 24.37 -10.35
N GLU A 336 23.59 23.09 -9.98
CA GLU A 336 23.20 22.00 -10.88
C GLU A 336 21.81 22.25 -11.50
N LYS A 337 20.86 22.79 -10.71
CA LYS A 337 19.53 23.20 -11.22
C LYS A 337 19.60 24.21 -12.36
N ARG A 338 20.53 25.18 -12.28
CA ARG A 338 20.71 26.19 -13.34
C ARG A 338 21.37 25.61 -14.56
N GLU A 339 22.31 24.68 -14.37
CA GLU A 339 23.01 23.98 -15.45
C GLU A 339 22.02 23.11 -16.23
N VAL A 340 21.27 22.25 -15.53
CA VAL A 340 20.21 21.42 -16.12
C VAL A 340 19.17 22.28 -16.85
N LYS A 341 18.69 23.38 -16.25
CA LYS A 341 17.74 24.28 -16.91
C LYS A 341 18.31 24.88 -18.21
N SER A 342 19.59 25.24 -18.20
CA SER A 342 20.27 25.80 -19.37
C SER A 342 20.46 24.75 -20.46
N GLU A 343 20.79 23.52 -20.09
CA GLU A 343 20.92 22.38 -21.00
C GLU A 343 19.57 22.02 -21.63
N ILE A 344 18.49 21.99 -20.84
CA ILE A 344 17.14 21.76 -21.36
C ILE A 344 16.78 22.82 -22.41
N LEU A 345 17.03 24.10 -22.14
CA LEU A 345 16.74 25.18 -23.08
C LEU A 345 17.56 25.06 -24.38
N ASN A 346 18.81 24.62 -24.30
CA ASN A 346 19.65 24.39 -25.48
C ASN A 346 19.09 23.26 -26.34
N ILE A 347 18.73 22.12 -25.73
CA ILE A 347 18.15 20.98 -26.45
C ILE A 347 16.78 21.35 -27.05
N VAL A 348 15.92 22.05 -26.30
CA VAL A 348 14.64 22.55 -26.83
C VAL A 348 14.87 23.45 -28.05
N LYS A 349 15.89 24.31 -28.04
CA LYS A 349 16.25 25.14 -29.20
C LYS A 349 16.66 24.32 -30.42
N GLU A 350 17.44 23.26 -30.21
CA GLU A 350 17.91 22.38 -31.29
C GLU A 350 16.80 21.51 -31.88
N VAL A 351 15.85 21.09 -31.06
CA VAL A 351 14.76 20.16 -31.42
C VAL A 351 13.51 20.87 -31.93
N SER A 352 13.36 22.16 -31.66
CA SER A 352 12.20 22.95 -32.11
C SER A 352 12.14 23.04 -33.64
N GLN A 353 10.96 22.82 -34.21
CA GLN A 353 10.71 22.89 -35.67
C GLN A 353 10.53 24.33 -36.16
N SER A 354 10.26 25.27 -35.26
CA SER A 354 10.10 26.69 -35.59
C SER A 354 10.53 27.60 -34.43
N GLU A 355 10.86 28.85 -34.76
CA GLU A 355 11.14 29.87 -33.74
C GLU A 355 9.94 30.14 -32.84
N ALA A 356 8.71 30.00 -33.36
CA ALA A 356 7.48 30.16 -32.59
C ALA A 356 7.31 29.05 -31.54
N GLU A 357 7.55 27.79 -31.92
CA GLU A 357 7.51 26.66 -30.99
C GLU A 357 8.57 26.84 -29.89
N PHE A 358 9.80 27.17 -30.27
CA PHE A 358 10.87 27.46 -29.32
C PHE A 358 10.47 28.57 -28.35
N ALA A 359 9.93 29.69 -28.85
CA ALA A 359 9.51 30.82 -28.03
C ALA A 359 8.41 30.43 -27.03
N THR A 360 7.41 29.64 -27.45
CA THR A 360 6.35 29.17 -26.55
C THR A 360 6.89 28.25 -25.46
N VAL A 361 7.63 27.20 -25.82
CA VAL A 361 8.13 26.21 -24.86
C VAL A 361 9.16 26.86 -23.91
N SER A 362 10.06 27.69 -24.42
CA SER A 362 11.03 28.41 -23.57
C SER A 362 10.35 29.41 -22.64
N ALA A 363 9.29 30.10 -23.08
CA ALA A 363 8.49 30.96 -22.21
C ALA A 363 7.85 30.15 -21.07
N GLU A 364 7.26 28.99 -21.36
CA GLU A 364 6.68 28.14 -20.30
C GLU A 364 7.73 27.66 -19.30
N ILE A 365 8.93 27.27 -19.75
CA ILE A 365 10.04 26.84 -18.88
C ILE A 365 10.57 28.00 -18.01
N LEU A 366 10.63 29.21 -18.57
CA LEU A 366 11.17 30.38 -17.87
C LEU A 366 10.15 30.97 -16.89
N TRP A 367 8.87 31.03 -17.27
CA TRP A 367 7.81 31.69 -16.51
C TRP A 367 7.03 30.75 -15.60
N GLY A 368 6.94 29.46 -15.93
CA GLY A 368 6.27 28.44 -15.12
C GLY A 368 6.95 28.17 -13.76
N SER A 369 8.15 28.72 -13.56
CA SER A 369 8.93 28.65 -12.32
C SER A 369 8.70 29.84 -11.36
N SER A 370 7.75 30.73 -11.66
CA SER A 370 7.44 31.85 -10.76
C SER A 370 6.64 31.33 -9.55
N PRO A 371 7.08 31.58 -8.30
CA PRO A 371 6.40 31.09 -7.09
C PRO A 371 5.00 31.69 -6.87
#